data_AF-A0A1I7YKU4-F1
#
_entry.id   AF-A0A1I7YKU4-F1
#
_cell.length_a   1.000
_cell.length_b   1.000
_cell.length_c   1.000
_cell.angle_alpha   90.00
_cell.angle_beta   90.00
_cell.angle_gamma   90.00
#
_symmetry.space_group_name_H-M   'P 1'
#
loop_
_entity.id
_entity.type
_entity.pdbx_description
1 polymer ?
#
loop_
_entity_poly.entity_id
_entity_poly.type
_entity_poly.pdbx_seq_one_letter_code
_entity_poly.pdbx_strand_id
1 'polypeptide(L)'
;MTDPCLNGGILLYNRKLEFHYCGCFQGYVGPLCNVKEDVFCKSSINAAKNNLLETIAVLQNQNNALEASLHTLQMHSMFFYIVTLVLLALLLFVLIFFNCIKCCRSSKTTSLSP
;
A
#
# COMPACT_ATOMS: atom_id res chain seq x y z
N MET A 1 5.51 26.13 55.49
CA MET A 1 5.03 25.94 54.11
C MET A 1 5.34 24.52 53.72
N THR A 2 4.32 23.76 53.34
CA THR A 2 4.45 22.35 52.92
C THR A 2 4.99 22.32 51.50
N ASP A 3 6.00 21.47 51.24
CA ASP A 3 6.52 21.26 49.89
C ASP A 3 5.40 20.72 48.99
N PRO A 4 5.04 21.41 47.88
CA PRO A 4 3.99 20.95 46.97
C PRO A 4 4.45 19.78 46.07
N CYS A 5 5.75 19.49 46.02
CA CYS A 5 6.30 18.43 45.19
C CYS A 5 6.10 17.06 45.85
N LEU A 6 5.47 16.13 45.12
CA LEU A 6 5.17 14.79 45.61
C LEU A 6 6.29 13.81 45.24
N ASN A 7 6.24 12.61 45.82
CA ASN A 7 7.08 11.46 45.48
C ASN A 7 8.61 11.73 45.53
N GLY A 8 9.03 12.54 46.51
CA GLY A 8 10.45 12.89 46.67
C GLY A 8 10.96 13.91 45.66
N GLY A 9 10.05 14.63 44.99
CA GLY A 9 10.40 15.78 44.17
C GLY A 9 10.99 16.92 45.02
N ILE A 10 11.79 17.76 44.39
CA ILE A 10 12.42 18.93 45.00
C ILE A 10 11.81 20.21 44.44
N LEU A 11 11.45 21.15 45.32
CA LEU A 11 11.00 22.46 44.88
C LEU A 11 12.19 23.31 44.38
N LEU A 12 12.15 23.69 43.11
CA LEU A 12 13.16 24.49 42.44
C LEU A 12 12.58 25.84 42.06
N TYR A 13 13.42 26.87 42.05
CA TYR A 13 13.04 28.23 41.64
C TYR A 13 13.76 28.63 40.36
N ASN A 14 12.99 29.01 39.33
CA ASN A 14 13.54 29.53 38.09
C ASN A 14 13.66 31.06 38.15
N ARG A 15 14.88 31.56 38.31
CA ARG A 15 15.15 33.02 38.33
C ARG A 15 14.79 33.75 37.04
N LYS A 16 14.84 33.07 35.88
CA LYS A 16 14.60 33.71 34.57
C LYS A 16 13.13 33.97 34.30
N LEU A 17 12.27 33.12 34.87
CA LEU A 17 10.83 33.11 34.60
C LEU A 17 10.03 33.40 35.87
N GLU A 18 10.71 33.68 36.98
CA GLU A 18 10.16 34.03 38.31
C GLU A 18 9.05 33.08 38.81
N PHE A 19 9.22 31.78 38.61
CA PHE A 19 8.27 30.77 39.09
C PHE A 19 8.94 29.58 39.76
N HIS A 20 8.20 28.93 40.66
CA HIS A 20 8.60 27.68 41.31
C HIS A 20 8.10 26.47 40.51
N TYR A 21 8.92 25.44 40.40
CA TYR A 21 8.59 24.19 39.73
C TYR A 21 9.20 23.00 40.47
N CYS A 22 8.62 21.82 40.29
CA CYS A 22 9.13 20.61 40.90
C CYS A 22 10.18 19.93 40.00
N GLY A 23 11.36 19.64 40.55
CA GLY A 23 12.31 18.68 39.99
C GLY A 23 11.95 17.28 40.46
N CYS A 24 11.53 16.40 39.55
CA CYS A 24 11.04 15.07 39.93
C CYS A 24 12.17 14.05 40.09
N PHE A 25 12.00 13.14 41.05
CA PHE A 25 12.83 11.96 41.19
C PHE A 25 12.59 10.99 40.02
N GLN A 26 13.57 10.14 39.71
CA GLN A 26 13.49 9.22 38.57
C GLN A 26 12.23 8.34 38.64
N GLY A 27 11.51 8.23 37.52
CA GLY A 27 10.26 7.46 37.42
C GLY A 27 8.99 8.25 37.73
N TYR A 28 9.08 9.54 38.05
CA TYR A 28 7.94 10.43 38.20
C TYR A 28 8.06 11.67 37.30
N VAL A 29 6.91 12.09 36.76
CA VAL A 29 6.76 13.22 35.85
C VAL A 29 5.53 14.06 36.23
N GLY A 30 5.37 15.21 35.57
CA GLY A 30 4.27 16.14 35.81
C GLY A 30 4.64 17.31 36.73
N PRO A 31 3.79 18.35 36.81
CA PRO A 31 4.12 19.61 37.48
C PRO A 31 4.34 19.49 38.99
N LEU A 32 3.75 18.45 39.61
CA LEU A 32 3.88 18.12 41.04
C LEU A 32 4.53 16.76 41.27
N CYS A 33 5.15 16.16 40.24
CA CYS A 33 5.72 14.80 40.29
C CYS A 33 4.71 13.73 40.72
N ASN A 34 3.44 13.92 40.37
CA ASN A 34 2.32 13.07 40.78
C ASN A 34 2.03 11.92 39.79
N VAL A 35 2.64 11.94 38.61
CA VAL A 35 2.41 10.93 37.57
C VAL A 35 3.62 10.02 37.49
N LYS A 36 3.40 8.71 37.52
CA LYS A 36 4.48 7.74 37.30
C LYS A 36 4.78 7.66 35.80
N GLU A 37 6.06 7.75 35.45
CA GLU A 37 6.54 7.89 34.07
C GLU A 37 6.13 6.70 33.17
N ASP A 38 6.11 5.50 33.75
CA ASP A 38 5.65 4.26 33.12
C ASP A 38 4.17 4.33 32.68
N VAL A 39 3.31 4.98 33.46
CA VAL A 39 1.88 5.14 33.15
C VAL A 39 1.68 6.21 32.07
N PHE A 40 2.42 7.32 32.14
CA PHE A 40 2.29 8.42 31.18
C PHE A 40 2.68 8.02 29.77
N CYS A 41 3.84 7.36 29.60
CA CYS A 41 4.30 6.93 28.28
C CYS A 41 3.46 5.78 27.71
N LYS A 42 2.96 4.86 28.56
CA LYS A 42 2.23 3.69 28.10
C LYS A 42 0.86 4.02 27.52
N SER A 43 0.14 5.01 28.06
CA SER A 43 -1.19 5.39 27.55
C SER A 43 -1.11 6.04 26.16
N SER A 44 -0.17 6.97 25.96
CA SER A 44 0.05 7.66 24.67
C SER A 44 0.51 6.69 23.58
N ILE A 45 1.45 5.78 23.91
CA ILE A 45 1.94 4.78 22.96
C ILE A 45 0.84 3.78 22.59
N ASN A 46 0.03 3.32 23.54
CA ASN A 46 -1.05 2.38 23.24
C ASN A 46 -2.14 2.99 22.35
N ALA A 47 -2.50 4.25 22.60
CA ALA A 47 -3.44 4.96 21.75
C ALA A 47 -2.91 5.10 20.31
N ALA A 48 -1.66 5.54 20.16
CA ALA A 48 -1.02 5.65 18.85
C ALA A 48 -0.90 4.27 18.15
N LYS A 49 -0.54 3.23 18.89
CA LYS A 49 -0.42 1.86 18.38
C LYS A 49 -1.76 1.32 17.90
N ASN A 50 -2.85 1.54 18.63
CA ASN A 50 -4.18 1.05 18.25
C ASN A 50 -4.65 1.71 16.94
N ASN A 51 -4.51 3.03 16.82
CA ASN A 51 -4.86 3.76 15.60
C ASN A 51 -4.02 3.29 14.40
N LEU A 52 -2.72 3.06 14.62
CA LEU A 52 -1.84 2.51 13.60
C LEU A 52 -2.25 1.08 13.20
N LEU A 53 -2.59 0.23 14.16
CA LEU A 53 -3.00 -1.14 13.91
C LEU A 53 -4.30 -1.20 13.10
N GLU A 54 -5.28 -0.35 13.44
CA GLU A 54 -6.51 -0.19 12.69
C GLU A 54 -6.24 0.27 11.25
N THR A 55 -5.36 1.26 11.08
CA THR A 55 -4.95 1.76 9.76
C THR A 55 -4.27 0.67 8.92
N ILE A 56 -3.38 -0.12 9.52
CA ILE A 56 -2.71 -1.25 8.86
C ILE A 56 -3.73 -2.30 8.41
N ALA A 57 -4.71 -2.64 9.25
CA ALA A 57 -5.73 -3.63 8.90
C ALA A 57 -6.58 -3.17 7.71
N VAL A 58 -6.97 -1.89 7.66
CA VAL A 58 -7.70 -1.31 6.52
C VAL A 58 -6.87 -1.35 5.24
N LEU A 59 -5.60 -0.91 5.30
CA LEU A 59 -4.69 -0.93 4.15
C LEU A 59 -4.48 -2.35 3.61
N GLN A 60 -4.33 -3.33 4.49
CA GLN A 60 -4.12 -4.72 4.10
C GLN A 60 -5.35 -5.30 3.39
N ASN A 61 -6.56 -4.99 3.86
CA ASN A 61 -7.80 -5.37 3.18
C ASN A 61 -7.92 -4.72 1.80
N GLN A 62 -7.56 -3.44 1.66
CA GLN A 62 -7.59 -2.74 0.38
C GLN A 62 -6.58 -3.32 -0.62
N ASN A 63 -5.37 -3.64 -0.17
CA ASN A 63 -4.36 -4.28 -1.02
C ASN A 63 -4.83 -5.62 -1.55
N ASN A 64 -5.39 -6.49 -0.69
CA ASN A 64 -5.91 -7.80 -1.11
C ASN A 64 -7.04 -7.65 -2.13
N ALA A 65 -7.95 -6.69 -1.94
CA ALA A 65 -9.04 -6.42 -2.88
C ALA A 65 -8.52 -5.88 -4.22
N LEU A 66 -7.51 -5.00 -4.18
CA LEU A 66 -6.88 -4.44 -5.38
C LEU A 66 -6.16 -5.54 -6.17
N GLU A 67 -5.41 -6.43 -5.50
CA GLU A 67 -4.75 -7.57 -6.12
C GLU A 67 -5.76 -8.49 -6.82
N ALA A 68 -6.88 -8.82 -6.17
CA ALA A 68 -7.93 -9.63 -6.79
C ALA A 68 -8.53 -8.96 -8.04
N SER A 69 -8.73 -7.65 -8.00
CA SER A 69 -9.22 -6.89 -9.17
C SER A 69 -8.19 -6.87 -10.31
N LEU A 70 -6.90 -6.75 -9.98
CA LEU A 70 -5.81 -6.75 -10.96
C LEU A 70 -5.73 -8.11 -11.68
N HIS A 71 -5.82 -9.22 -10.94
CA HIS A 71 -5.84 -10.55 -11.52
C HIS A 71 -7.03 -10.75 -12.46
N THR A 72 -8.22 -10.28 -12.07
CA THR A 72 -9.42 -10.37 -12.92
C THR A 72 -9.21 -9.60 -14.23
N LEU A 73 -8.71 -8.37 -14.16
CA LEU A 73 -8.43 -7.55 -15.33
C LEU A 73 -7.34 -8.16 -16.24
N GLN A 74 -6.28 -8.70 -15.65
CA GLN A 74 -5.22 -9.39 -16.40
C GLN A 74 -5.76 -10.60 -17.15
N MET A 75 -6.63 -11.40 -16.54
CA MET A 75 -7.24 -12.56 -17.20
C MET A 75 -8.10 -12.13 -18.40
N HIS A 76 -8.89 -11.06 -18.26
CA HIS A 76 -9.65 -10.51 -19.39
C HIS A 76 -8.73 -10.01 -20.51
N SER A 77 -7.70 -9.22 -20.18
CA SER A 77 -6.74 -8.69 -21.15
C SER A 77 -6.03 -9.81 -21.93
N MET A 78 -5.53 -10.83 -21.22
CA MET A 78 -4.86 -11.98 -21.83
C MET A 78 -5.79 -12.76 -22.75
N PHE A 79 -7.05 -12.97 -22.35
CA PHE A 79 -8.04 -13.66 -23.19
C PHE A 79 -8.32 -12.91 -24.49
N PHE A 80 -8.57 -11.60 -24.43
CA PHE A 80 -8.78 -10.78 -25.63
C PHE A 80 -7.56 -10.80 -26.56
N TYR A 81 -6.36 -10.72 -26.00
CA TYR A 81 -5.11 -10.78 -26.75
C TYR A 81 -4.97 -12.12 -27.50
N ILE A 82 -5.20 -13.25 -26.83
CA ILE A 82 -5.12 -14.59 -27.43
C ILE A 82 -6.16 -14.74 -28.55
N VAL A 83 -7.41 -14.34 -28.32
CA VAL A 83 -8.48 -14.42 -29.32
C VAL A 83 -8.11 -13.59 -30.56
N THR A 84 -7.57 -12.39 -30.37
CA THR A 84 -7.13 -11.52 -31.47
C THR A 84 -6.00 -12.17 -32.27
N LEU A 85 -5.00 -12.77 -31.61
CA LEU A 85 -3.92 -13.47 -32.28
C LEU A 85 -4.42 -14.67 -33.12
N VAL A 86 -5.34 -15.46 -32.57
CA VAL A 86 -5.91 -16.61 -33.30
C VAL A 86 -6.68 -16.15 -34.54
N LEU A 87 -7.50 -15.10 -34.41
CA LEU A 87 -8.21 -14.52 -35.55
C LEU A 87 -7.26 -13.98 -36.62
N LEU A 88 -6.19 -13.29 -36.22
CA LEU A 88 -5.17 -12.80 -37.14
C LEU A 88 -4.48 -13.96 -37.89
N ALA A 89 -4.11 -15.02 -37.17
CA ALA A 89 -3.49 -16.21 -37.75
C ALA A 89 -4.42 -16.89 -38.78
N LEU A 90 -5.70 -17.02 -38.46
CA LEU A 90 -6.71 -17.56 -39.38
C LEU A 90 -6.87 -16.69 -40.63
N LEU A 91 -6.94 -15.37 -40.48
CA LEU A 91 -7.02 -14.44 -41.61
C LEU A 91 -5.79 -14.54 -42.51
N LEU A 92 -4.59 -14.57 -41.93
CA LEU A 92 -3.35 -14.76 -42.69
C LEU A 92 -3.33 -16.10 -43.44
N PHE A 93 -3.77 -17.18 -42.79
CA PHE A 93 -3.87 -18.50 -43.41
C PHE A 93 -4.82 -18.48 -44.62
N VAL A 94 -6.00 -17.86 -44.46
CA VAL A 94 -6.98 -17.69 -45.54
C VAL A 94 -6.41 -16.87 -46.69
N LEU A 95 -5.74 -15.76 -46.42
CA LEU A 95 -5.12 -14.91 -47.44
C LEU A 95 -4.01 -15.65 -48.20
N ILE A 96 -3.15 -16.39 -47.51
CA ILE A 96 -2.12 -17.23 -48.13
C ILE A 96 -2.77 -18.28 -49.04
N PHE A 97 -3.80 -18.98 -48.54
CA PHE A 97 -4.51 -19.98 -49.31
C PHE A 97 -5.16 -19.40 -50.58
N PHE A 98 -5.81 -18.24 -50.48
CA PHE A 98 -6.37 -17.54 -51.63
C PHE A 98 -5.30 -17.11 -52.63
N ASN A 99 -4.17 -16.58 -52.17
CA ASN A 99 -3.05 -16.22 -53.02
C ASN A 99 -2.46 -17.45 -53.72
N CYS A 100 -2.32 -18.59 -53.02
CA CYS A 100 -1.90 -19.85 -53.62
C CYS A 100 -2.88 -20.31 -54.72
N ILE A 101 -4.19 -20.29 -54.47
CA ILE A 101 -5.20 -20.62 -55.48
C ILE A 101 -5.09 -19.70 -56.70
N LYS A 102 -4.96 -18.38 -56.48
CA LYS A 102 -4.85 -17.40 -57.55
C LYS A 102 -3.59 -17.63 -58.39
N CYS A 103 -2.44 -17.89 -57.77
CA CYS A 103 -1.21 -18.27 -58.45
C CYS A 103 -1.37 -19.57 -59.25
N CYS A 104 -1.97 -20.61 -58.66
CA CYS A 104 -2.22 -21.88 -59.36
C CYS A 104 -3.17 -21.72 -60.56
N ARG A 105 -4.20 -20.85 -60.45
CA ARG A 105 -5.10 -20.54 -61.57
C ARG A 105 -4.37 -19.79 -62.69
N SER A 106 -3.54 -18.80 -62.34
CA SER A 106 -2.78 -18.01 -63.32
C SER A 106 -1.72 -18.84 -64.06
N SER A 107 -1.15 -19.88 -63.42
CA SER A 107 -0.21 -20.79 -64.06
C SER A 107 -0.88 -21.67 -65.13
N LYS A 108 -2.13 -22.11 -64.90
CA LYS A 108 -2.87 -22.97 -65.83
C LYS A 108 -3.28 -22.27 -67.13
N THR A 109 -3.42 -20.94 -67.13
CA THR A 109 -3.72 -20.16 -68.34
C THR A 109 -2.53 -19.98 -69.29
N THR A 110 -1.30 -20.15 -68.82
CA THR A 110 -0.09 -20.00 -69.64
C THR A 110 0.37 -21.31 -70.29
N SER A 111 -0.08 -22.47 -69.79
CA SER A 111 0.30 -23.79 -70.33
C SER A 111 -0.62 -24.31 -71.44
N LEU A 112 -1.53 -23.48 -71.98
CA LEU A 112 -2.45 -23.84 -73.07
C LEU A 112 -2.21 -22.95 -74.32
N SER A 113 -0.96 -22.89 -74.75
CA SER A 113 -0.49 -22.44 -76.06
C SER A 113 0.90 -23.06 -76.23
N PRO A 114 1.26 -23.76 -77.32
CA PRO A 114 0.73 -23.74 -78.69
C PRO A 114 -0.36 -24.76 -79.04
#